data_AF-A0A9Q1HF53-F1
#
_entry.id   AF-A0A9Q1HF53-F1
#
_cell.length_a   1.000
_cell.length_b   1.000
_cell.length_c   1.000
_cell.angle_alpha   90.00
_cell.angle_beta   90.00
_cell.angle_gamma   90.00
#
_symmetry.space_group_name_H-M   'P 1'
#
loop_
_entity.id
_entity.type
_entity.pdbx_description
1 polymer ?
#
loop_
_entity_poly.entity_id
_entity_poly.type
_entity_poly.pdbx_seq_one_letter_code
_entity_poly.pdbx_strand_id
1 'polypeptide(L)'
;MKAESEWPVDCVSRDKITEDLHLEDPEVKKSASSNVVQSERSRIDELFERYSSWDDLKRGVAWLLRVKDFLRDRVRCKQASVKREPIAVEEYRRAEQEIAKYVQRQNFASIIVELQQESSKLKGVDNFGPMYVKQGRSQVRRYGCLFTCMSTRAVHIEISHSLDTDSFLNALRRFVARRGTPEVIFSNNGTNFVGERELREGIATFYNEKISKSLHQQEIRGVFNPSGASHMGCIWGRMVRSVKRVLYSLLKEQSVCDEALLTVMSEVEAILSSRPITTVTMGFIRRAFVAKPPIAPSAKWQLATSNLC
;
A
#
# COMPACT_ATOMS: atom_id res chain seq x y z
N MET A 1 41.51 37.59 -15.19
CA MET A 1 40.66 36.83 -14.24
C MET A 1 41.58 36.40 -13.10
N LYS A 2 41.19 36.63 -11.84
CA LYS A 2 42.02 36.25 -10.68
C LYS A 2 42.06 34.73 -10.52
N ALA A 3 43.18 34.21 -10.03
CA ALA A 3 43.35 32.78 -9.75
C ALA A 3 42.47 32.34 -8.57
N GLU A 4 42.00 31.10 -8.60
CA GLU A 4 41.07 30.52 -7.61
C GLU A 4 41.66 30.50 -6.18
N SER A 5 42.99 30.53 -6.06
CA SER A 5 43.71 30.64 -4.78
C SER A 5 43.67 32.02 -4.13
N GLU A 6 43.24 33.06 -4.85
CA GLU A 6 43.11 34.44 -4.33
C GLU A 6 41.69 34.77 -3.86
N TRP A 7 40.80 33.77 -3.83
CA TRP A 7 39.44 33.96 -3.35
C TRP A 7 39.45 34.01 -1.82
N PRO A 8 38.64 34.91 -1.20
CA PRO A 8 38.52 34.94 0.25
C PRO A 8 38.04 33.59 0.77
N VAL A 9 38.77 33.03 1.74
CA VAL A 9 38.37 31.80 2.42
C VAL A 9 37.18 32.13 3.31
N ASP A 10 36.11 31.35 3.21
CA ASP A 10 34.86 31.56 3.95
C ASP A 10 35.14 31.39 5.46
N CYS A 11 35.30 32.49 6.18
CA CYS A 11 35.79 32.52 7.56
C CYS A 11 34.67 32.56 8.61
N VAL A 12 33.46 32.16 8.25
CA VAL A 12 32.31 32.19 9.18
C VAL A 12 31.66 30.82 9.26
N SER A 13 31.80 30.17 10.42
CA SER A 13 30.98 29.02 10.77
C SER A 13 29.51 29.46 10.81
N ARG A 14 28.66 28.70 10.11
CA ARG A 14 27.22 28.96 9.88
C ARG A 14 26.40 29.20 11.15
N ASP A 15 26.95 28.87 12.32
CA ASP A 15 26.31 29.02 13.64
C ASP A 15 26.37 30.44 14.21
N LYS A 16 27.19 31.35 13.66
CA LYS A 16 27.32 32.74 14.16
C LYS A 16 26.39 33.78 13.54
N ILE A 17 25.52 33.40 12.60
CA ILE A 17 24.68 34.36 11.83
C ILE A 17 23.46 34.87 12.65
N THR A 18 23.22 34.36 13.85
CA THR A 18 21.97 34.64 14.58
C THR A 18 22.01 35.82 15.57
N GLU A 19 23.14 36.47 15.81
CA GLU A 19 23.23 37.51 16.86
C GLU A 19 23.21 38.98 16.39
N ASP A 20 23.45 39.31 15.11
CA ASP A 20 23.69 40.71 14.70
C ASP A 20 22.69 41.28 13.66
N LEU A 21 21.45 40.79 13.60
CA LEU A 21 20.40 41.44 12.80
C LEU A 21 19.63 42.46 13.63
N HIS A 22 19.99 43.74 13.49
CA HIS A 22 19.22 44.86 14.01
C HIS A 22 17.77 44.80 13.49
N LEU A 23 16.82 44.75 14.43
CA LEU A 23 15.37 44.54 14.21
C LEU A 23 14.65 45.61 13.35
N GLU A 24 15.34 46.62 12.82
CA GLU A 24 14.76 47.73 12.05
C GLU A 24 15.35 47.89 10.63
N ASP A 25 15.98 46.87 10.06
CA ASP A 25 16.43 46.91 8.66
C ASP A 25 15.23 46.83 7.67
N PRO A 26 15.00 47.85 6.82
CA PRO A 26 13.91 47.89 5.85
C PRO A 26 14.05 46.90 4.67
N GLU A 27 15.22 46.29 4.45
CA GLU A 27 15.43 45.29 3.39
C GLU A 27 15.17 43.84 3.86
N VAL A 28 15.02 43.61 5.17
CA VAL A 28 14.64 42.30 5.70
C VAL A 28 13.14 42.11 5.52
N LYS A 29 12.75 41.17 4.64
CA LYS A 29 11.36 40.70 4.55
C LYS A 29 10.92 40.23 5.94
N LYS A 30 10.04 40.99 6.59
CA LYS A 30 9.31 40.55 7.79
C LYS A 30 8.81 39.15 7.52
N SER A 31 9.36 38.18 8.23
CA SER A 31 8.92 36.79 8.13
C SER A 31 7.41 36.80 8.37
N ALA A 32 6.64 36.31 7.40
CA ALA A 32 5.22 36.14 7.57
C ALA A 32 5.02 35.00 8.58
N SER A 33 5.02 35.34 9.86
CA SER A 33 4.62 34.43 10.93
C SER A 33 3.11 34.24 10.81
N SER A 34 2.67 33.19 10.14
CA SER A 34 1.30 32.71 10.30
C SER A 34 1.20 32.11 11.70
N ASN A 35 0.51 32.80 12.60
CA ASN A 35 0.12 32.23 13.89
C ASN A 35 -0.86 31.09 13.62
N VAL A 36 -0.36 29.86 13.48
CA VAL A 36 -1.18 28.66 13.44
C VAL A 36 -1.57 28.36 14.88
N VAL A 37 -2.79 28.75 15.26
CA VAL A 37 -3.40 28.25 16.49
C VAL A 37 -3.49 26.73 16.35
N GLN A 38 -2.70 26.00 17.13
CA GLN A 38 -2.84 24.55 17.26
C GLN A 38 -4.14 24.26 17.99
N SER A 39 -5.24 24.18 17.25
CA SER A 39 -6.46 23.56 17.73
C SER A 39 -6.19 22.07 17.95
N GLU A 40 -6.52 21.56 19.13
CA GLU A 40 -6.42 20.12 19.46
C GLU A 40 -7.26 19.23 18.53
N ARG A 41 -8.27 19.81 17.85
CA ARG A 41 -9.06 19.16 16.80
C ARG A 41 -8.73 19.75 15.44
N SER A 42 -8.59 18.90 14.43
CA SER A 42 -8.34 19.40 13.10
C SER A 42 -9.63 20.04 12.54
N ARG A 43 -9.50 21.17 11.83
CA ARG A 43 -10.63 21.85 11.15
C ARG A 43 -11.35 20.95 10.14
N ILE A 44 -10.66 19.89 9.69
CA ILE A 44 -11.21 18.88 8.80
C ILE A 44 -12.15 17.95 9.58
N ASP A 45 -11.86 17.61 10.83
CA ASP A 45 -12.77 16.82 11.68
C ASP A 45 -14.08 17.57 11.92
N GLU A 46 -14.00 18.86 12.25
CA GLU A 46 -15.17 19.75 12.42
C GLU A 46 -16.03 19.82 11.15
N LEU A 47 -15.39 19.85 9.97
CA LEU A 47 -16.09 19.82 8.70
C LEU A 47 -16.87 18.50 8.52
N PHE A 48 -16.28 17.37 8.89
CA PHE A 48 -16.89 16.06 8.72
C PHE A 48 -18.08 15.86 9.67
N GLU A 49 -18.02 16.41 10.88
CA GLU A 49 -19.13 16.38 11.85
C GLU A 49 -20.37 17.16 11.37
N ARG A 50 -20.18 18.22 10.57
CA ARG A 50 -21.27 19.07 10.07
C ARG A 50 -22.16 18.38 9.03
N TYR A 51 -21.65 17.39 8.31
CA TYR A 51 -22.41 16.69 7.28
C TYR A 51 -23.06 15.41 7.81
N SER A 52 -24.37 15.28 7.58
CA SER A 52 -25.14 14.07 7.90
C SER A 52 -25.26 13.09 6.74
N SER A 53 -25.01 13.56 5.51
CA SER A 53 -25.14 12.80 4.27
C SER A 53 -23.78 12.58 3.61
N TRP A 54 -23.53 11.35 3.18
CA TRP A 54 -22.32 10.98 2.44
C TRP A 54 -22.17 11.78 1.14
N ASP A 55 -23.28 11.98 0.44
CA ASP A 55 -23.26 12.71 -0.81
C ASP A 55 -23.06 14.21 -0.61
N ASP A 56 -23.57 14.78 0.47
CA ASP A 56 -23.34 16.20 0.77
C ASP A 56 -21.89 16.46 1.23
N LEU A 57 -21.30 15.53 1.99
CA LEU A 57 -19.88 15.58 2.34
C LEU A 57 -19.01 15.47 1.08
N LYS A 58 -19.28 14.52 0.19
CA LYS A 58 -18.55 14.37 -1.08
C LYS A 58 -18.67 15.63 -1.94
N ARG A 59 -19.86 16.23 -2.05
CA ARG A 59 -20.05 17.51 -2.74
C ARG A 59 -19.23 18.63 -2.12
N GLY A 60 -19.26 18.77 -0.80
CA GLY A 60 -18.49 19.79 -0.07
C GLY A 60 -16.98 19.63 -0.29
N VAL A 61 -16.46 18.41 -0.13
CA VAL A 61 -15.04 18.12 -0.34
C VAL A 61 -14.62 18.28 -1.80
N ALA A 62 -15.47 17.91 -2.77
CA ALA A 62 -15.19 18.14 -4.18
C ALA A 62 -15.00 19.63 -4.49
N TRP A 63 -15.86 20.50 -3.95
CA TRP A 63 -15.67 21.94 -4.05
C TRP A 63 -14.37 22.42 -3.39
N LEU A 64 -14.05 21.92 -2.20
CA LEU A 64 -12.78 22.26 -1.52
C LEU A 64 -11.56 21.82 -2.35
N LEU A 65 -11.59 20.64 -2.96
CA LEU A 65 -10.51 20.17 -3.84
C LEU A 65 -10.37 21.06 -5.06
N ARG A 66 -11.47 21.53 -5.65
CA ARG A 66 -11.45 22.46 -6.78
C ARG A 66 -10.87 23.82 -6.39
N VAL A 67 -11.20 24.34 -5.20
CA VAL A 67 -10.56 25.55 -4.67
C VAL A 67 -9.07 25.31 -4.42
N LYS A 68 -8.69 24.16 -3.85
CA LYS A 68 -7.29 23.79 -3.63
C LYS A 68 -6.49 23.76 -4.93
N ASP A 69 -7.03 23.13 -5.98
CA ASP A 69 -6.38 23.06 -7.28
C ASP A 69 -6.29 24.44 -7.93
N PHE A 70 -7.35 25.24 -7.87
CA PHE A 70 -7.32 26.63 -8.33
C PHE A 70 -6.25 27.46 -7.61
N LEU A 71 -6.10 27.33 -6.29
CA LEU A 71 -5.06 28.04 -5.54
C LEU A 71 -3.66 27.60 -5.96
N ARG A 72 -3.46 26.29 -6.19
CA ARG A 72 -2.20 25.75 -6.73
C ARG A 72 -1.90 26.28 -8.13
N ASP A 73 -2.91 26.38 -8.97
CA ASP A 73 -2.77 26.88 -10.35
C ASP A 73 -2.53 28.39 -10.36
N ARG A 74 -3.14 29.15 -9.45
CA ARG A 74 -2.88 30.60 -9.30
C ARG A 74 -1.45 30.95 -8.93
N VAL A 75 -0.78 30.07 -8.18
CA VAL A 75 0.65 30.22 -7.88
C VAL A 75 1.49 30.09 -9.16
N ARG A 76 1.04 29.28 -10.14
CA ARG A 76 1.74 29.04 -11.41
C ARG A 76 1.34 30.02 -12.52
N CYS A 77 0.09 30.42 -12.56
CA CYS A 77 -0.48 31.26 -13.61
C CYS A 77 -1.48 32.29 -13.04
N LYS A 78 -1.18 33.59 -13.23
CA LYS A 78 -2.02 34.69 -12.72
C LYS A 78 -3.42 34.74 -13.34
N GLN A 79 -3.61 34.14 -14.52
CA GLN A 79 -4.89 34.11 -15.24
C GLN A 79 -5.79 32.93 -14.86
N ALA A 80 -5.37 32.06 -13.93
CA ALA A 80 -6.20 30.96 -13.46
C ALA A 80 -7.51 31.48 -12.84
N SER A 81 -8.63 30.85 -13.20
CA SER A 81 -9.98 31.14 -12.70
C SER A 81 -10.61 29.88 -12.08
N VAL A 82 -11.50 30.06 -11.09
CA VAL A 82 -12.20 28.93 -10.47
C VAL A 82 -13.28 28.43 -11.44
N LYS A 83 -13.27 27.13 -11.74
CA LYS A 83 -14.35 26.50 -12.51
C LYS A 83 -15.67 26.55 -11.72
N ARG A 84 -16.71 27.13 -12.31
CA ARG A 84 -18.06 27.27 -11.71
C ARG A 84 -19.07 26.24 -12.21
N GLU A 85 -18.64 25.36 -13.10
CA GLU A 85 -19.47 24.28 -13.65
C GLU A 85 -19.92 23.30 -12.55
N PRO A 86 -21.00 22.53 -12.78
CA PRO A 86 -21.35 21.42 -11.90
C PRO A 86 -20.16 20.48 -11.65
N ILE A 87 -20.13 19.83 -10.49
CA ILE A 87 -19.06 18.89 -10.14
C ILE A 87 -19.14 17.68 -11.09
N ALA A 88 -18.04 17.35 -11.77
CA ALA A 88 -17.96 16.18 -12.61
C ALA A 88 -17.93 14.89 -11.77
N VAL A 89 -18.39 13.78 -12.35
CA VAL A 89 -18.37 12.47 -11.68
C VAL A 89 -16.96 12.09 -11.20
N GLU A 90 -15.94 12.44 -11.96
CA GLU A 90 -14.55 12.12 -11.60
C GLU A 90 -14.05 12.94 -10.40
N GLU A 91 -14.45 14.21 -10.30
CA GLU A 91 -14.16 15.03 -9.12
C GLU A 91 -14.88 14.50 -7.88
N TYR A 92 -16.07 13.93 -8.07
CA TYR A 92 -16.83 13.26 -7.02
C TYR A 92 -16.11 12.00 -6.52
N ARG A 93 -15.60 11.16 -7.43
CA ARG A 93 -14.79 9.98 -7.10
C ARG A 93 -13.48 10.38 -6.39
N ARG A 94 -12.84 11.45 -6.85
CA ARG A 94 -11.64 11.97 -6.19
C ARG A 94 -11.95 12.47 -4.78
N ALA A 95 -13.06 13.18 -4.58
CA ALA A 95 -13.49 13.61 -3.25
C ALA A 95 -13.73 12.40 -2.32
N GLU A 96 -14.42 11.37 -2.80
CA GLU A 96 -14.61 10.11 -2.09
C GLU A 96 -13.28 9.46 -1.68
N GLN A 97 -12.32 9.37 -2.61
CA GLN A 97 -11.00 8.81 -2.32
C GLN A 97 -10.21 9.63 -1.30
N GLU A 98 -10.24 10.97 -1.40
CA GLU A 98 -9.52 11.84 -0.47
C GLU A 98 -10.13 11.81 0.93
N ILE A 99 -11.46 11.75 1.02
CA ILE A 99 -12.16 11.49 2.28
C ILE A 99 -11.71 10.15 2.84
N ALA A 100 -11.72 9.08 2.02
CA ALA A 100 -11.33 7.76 2.49
C ALA A 100 -9.90 7.71 3.01
N LYS A 101 -8.95 8.33 2.29
CA LYS A 101 -7.55 8.45 2.72
C LYS A 101 -7.42 9.22 4.03
N TYR A 102 -8.17 10.31 4.19
CA TYR A 102 -8.13 11.13 5.39
C TYR A 102 -8.59 10.33 6.62
N VAL A 103 -9.76 9.69 6.54
CA VAL A 103 -10.31 8.88 7.64
C VAL A 103 -9.38 7.71 7.96
N GLN A 104 -8.83 7.07 6.92
CA GLN A 104 -7.90 5.97 7.13
C GLN A 104 -6.63 6.43 7.86
N ARG A 105 -6.06 7.59 7.53
CA ARG A 105 -4.91 8.16 8.23
C ARG A 105 -5.19 8.45 9.70
N GLN A 106 -6.39 8.90 10.04
CA GLN A 106 -6.75 9.21 11.43
C GLN A 106 -6.96 7.94 12.27
N ASN A 107 -7.59 6.92 11.71
CA ASN A 107 -8.03 5.74 12.46
C ASN A 107 -7.08 4.54 12.36
N PHE A 108 -6.24 4.50 11.32
CA PHE A 108 -5.34 3.39 11.02
C PHE A 108 -3.90 3.90 10.82
N ALA A 109 -3.50 4.95 11.53
CA ALA A 109 -2.16 5.54 11.43
C ALA A 109 -1.05 4.47 11.58
N SER A 110 -1.18 3.58 12.57
CA SER A 110 -0.23 2.47 12.79
C SER A 110 -0.18 1.48 11.62
N ILE A 111 -1.34 1.12 11.07
CA ILE A 111 -1.46 0.23 9.91
C ILE A 111 -0.92 0.90 8.64
N ILE A 112 -1.07 2.21 8.50
CA ILE A 112 -0.54 2.98 7.36
C ILE A 112 0.97 3.12 7.46
N VAL A 113 1.52 3.32 8.65
CA VAL A 113 2.97 3.24 8.88
C VAL A 113 3.47 1.83 8.57
N GLU A 114 2.75 0.78 8.97
CA GLU A 114 3.05 -0.62 8.62
C GLU A 114 2.83 -0.94 7.12
N LEU A 115 2.02 -0.15 6.41
CA LEU A 115 1.91 -0.23 4.95
C LEU A 115 3.09 0.43 4.25
N GLN A 116 3.60 1.53 4.80
CA GLN A 116 4.76 2.25 4.29
C GLN A 116 6.07 1.49 4.58
N GLN A 117 6.11 0.78 5.70
CA GLN A 117 7.13 -0.22 6.02
C GLN A 117 6.65 -1.57 5.50
N GLU A 118 6.84 -1.85 4.21
CA GLU A 118 6.28 -3.02 3.50
C GLU A 118 6.64 -4.41 4.08
N SER A 119 7.47 -4.45 5.12
CA SER A 119 7.70 -5.58 6.03
C SER A 119 6.55 -5.73 7.05
N SER A 120 5.32 -5.93 6.57
CA SER A 120 4.27 -6.39 7.47
C SER A 120 4.63 -7.80 7.97
N LYS A 121 4.60 -8.01 9.29
CA LYS A 121 5.10 -9.23 9.96
C LYS A 121 4.48 -10.53 9.45
N LEU A 122 3.20 -10.49 9.06
CA LEU A 122 2.42 -11.66 8.67
C LEU A 122 2.06 -11.61 7.18
N LYS A 123 2.48 -12.63 6.44
CA LYS A 123 2.20 -12.76 4.99
C LYS A 123 1.47 -14.07 4.70
N GLY A 124 0.47 -14.03 3.83
CA GLY A 124 -0.13 -15.21 3.20
C GLY A 124 0.48 -15.44 1.82
N VAL A 125 0.69 -16.69 1.45
CA VAL A 125 1.24 -17.07 0.15
C VAL A 125 0.33 -18.03 -0.61
N ASP A 126 0.19 -17.81 -1.92
CA ASP A 126 -0.54 -18.71 -2.81
C ASP A 126 0.05 -18.70 -4.22
N ASN A 127 -0.10 -19.80 -4.95
CA ASN A 127 0.30 -19.86 -6.36
C ASN A 127 -0.94 -19.89 -7.24
N PHE A 128 -0.89 -19.17 -8.36
CA PHE A 128 -1.98 -19.15 -9.34
C PHE A 128 -1.47 -19.27 -10.77
N GLY A 129 -2.33 -19.80 -11.64
CA GLY A 129 -2.00 -20.08 -13.04
C GLY A 129 -2.74 -21.34 -13.50
N PRO A 130 -2.24 -22.02 -14.55
CA PRO A 130 -1.13 -21.60 -15.42
C PRO A 130 -1.51 -20.40 -16.30
N MET A 131 -0.52 -19.57 -16.62
CA MET A 131 -0.57 -18.56 -17.68
C MET A 131 0.34 -19.02 -18.81
N TYR A 132 -0.09 -18.83 -20.06
CA TYR A 132 0.70 -19.20 -21.22
C TYR A 132 1.40 -17.96 -21.77
N VAL A 133 2.73 -18.02 -21.83
CA VAL A 133 3.56 -16.94 -22.40
C VAL A 133 4.29 -17.43 -23.65
N LYS A 134 4.44 -16.53 -24.60
CA LYS A 134 5.24 -16.76 -25.81
C LYS A 134 6.73 -16.77 -25.46
N GLN A 135 7.40 -17.86 -25.80
CA GLN A 135 8.85 -17.98 -25.78
C GLN A 135 9.30 -18.46 -27.16
N GLY A 136 9.76 -17.52 -27.98
CA GLY A 136 10.06 -17.79 -29.40
C GLY A 136 8.83 -18.32 -30.15
N ARG A 137 8.94 -19.52 -30.73
CA ARG A 137 7.84 -20.18 -31.45
C ARG A 137 6.95 -21.05 -30.55
N SER A 138 7.27 -21.16 -29.27
CA SER A 138 6.58 -22.05 -28.32
C SER A 138 5.79 -21.26 -27.28
N GLN A 139 4.79 -21.93 -26.69
CA GLN A 139 4.08 -21.45 -25.51
C GLN A 139 4.60 -22.19 -24.29
N VAL A 140 4.94 -21.45 -23.25
CA VAL A 140 5.44 -22.02 -22.00
C VAL A 140 4.55 -21.59 -20.83
N ARG A 141 4.44 -22.46 -19.83
CA ARG A 141 3.63 -22.18 -18.64
C ARG A 141 4.40 -21.26 -17.70
N ARG A 142 3.69 -20.32 -17.11
CA ARG A 142 4.13 -19.46 -16.00
C ARG A 142 3.07 -19.44 -14.91
N TYR A 143 3.52 -19.19 -13.70
CA TYR A 143 2.67 -19.12 -12.52
C TYR A 143 2.96 -17.81 -11.80
N GLY A 144 1.95 -17.24 -11.16
CA GLY A 144 2.14 -16.12 -10.24
C GLY A 144 2.19 -16.64 -8.81
N CYS A 145 3.25 -16.28 -8.09
CA CYS A 145 3.40 -16.48 -6.66
C CYS A 145 2.93 -15.20 -5.96
N LEU A 146 1.77 -15.26 -5.33
CA LEU A 146 1.14 -14.17 -4.61
C LEU A 146 1.63 -14.15 -3.17
N PHE A 147 2.15 -13.01 -2.73
CA PHE A 147 2.37 -12.69 -1.33
C PHE A 147 1.40 -11.59 -0.91
N THR A 148 0.59 -11.81 0.12
CA THR A 148 -0.36 -10.82 0.60
C THR A 148 -0.21 -10.55 2.09
N CYS A 149 -0.31 -9.28 2.48
CA CYS A 149 -0.34 -8.92 3.89
C CYS A 149 -1.67 -9.35 4.52
N MET A 150 -1.62 -10.02 5.67
CA MET A 150 -2.83 -10.46 6.37
C MET A 150 -3.64 -9.29 6.94
N SER A 151 -2.94 -8.24 7.39
CA SER A 151 -3.55 -7.06 8.00
C SER A 151 -4.13 -6.11 6.95
N THR A 152 -3.35 -5.80 5.91
CA THR A 152 -3.65 -4.70 4.99
C THR A 152 -4.19 -5.14 3.64
N ARG A 153 -4.03 -6.43 3.31
CA ARG A 153 -4.31 -6.99 1.98
C ARG A 153 -3.48 -6.37 0.86
N ALA A 154 -2.38 -5.69 1.18
CA ALA A 154 -1.37 -5.33 0.17
C ALA A 154 -0.88 -6.60 -0.54
N VAL A 155 -0.58 -6.48 -1.83
CA VAL A 155 -0.25 -7.60 -2.71
C VAL A 155 1.10 -7.36 -3.35
N HIS A 156 1.91 -8.41 -3.37
CA HIS A 156 3.12 -8.53 -4.14
C HIS A 156 3.08 -9.83 -4.94
N ILE A 157 3.53 -9.83 -6.19
CA ILE A 157 3.42 -10.95 -7.12
C ILE A 157 4.77 -11.20 -7.77
N GLU A 158 5.24 -12.43 -7.66
CA GLU A 158 6.45 -12.89 -8.35
C GLU A 158 6.08 -13.90 -9.43
N ILE A 159 6.76 -13.85 -10.57
CA ILE A 159 6.58 -14.85 -11.61
C ILE A 159 7.44 -16.08 -11.27
N SER A 160 6.82 -17.26 -11.31
CA SER A 160 7.45 -18.57 -11.17
C SER A 160 7.38 -19.31 -12.51
N HIS A 161 8.50 -19.93 -12.91
CA HIS A 161 8.59 -20.64 -14.20
C HIS A 161 7.96 -22.04 -14.13
N SER A 162 7.97 -22.65 -12.94
CA SER A 162 7.36 -23.94 -12.63
C SER A 162 6.72 -23.90 -11.24
N LEU A 163 5.94 -24.94 -10.95
CA LEU A 163 5.42 -25.25 -9.63
C LEU A 163 6.39 -26.23 -8.96
N ASP A 164 7.65 -25.85 -8.82
CA ASP A 164 8.65 -26.63 -8.08
C ASP A 164 9.20 -25.82 -6.90
N THR A 165 10.03 -26.47 -6.08
CA THR A 165 10.56 -25.80 -4.87
C THR A 165 11.49 -24.69 -5.25
N ASP A 166 12.30 -24.87 -6.30
CA ASP A 166 13.33 -23.92 -6.67
C ASP A 166 12.74 -22.65 -7.28
N SER A 167 11.69 -22.76 -8.10
CA SER A 167 10.94 -21.59 -8.58
C SER A 167 10.28 -20.85 -7.42
N PHE A 168 9.70 -21.57 -6.46
CA PHE A 168 9.11 -20.93 -5.28
C PHE A 168 10.16 -20.23 -4.41
N LEU A 169 11.29 -20.87 -4.11
CA LEU A 169 12.37 -20.28 -3.33
C LEU A 169 12.97 -19.05 -4.03
N ASN A 170 13.11 -19.09 -5.35
CA ASN A 170 13.55 -17.94 -6.12
C ASN A 170 12.54 -16.79 -6.07
N ALA A 171 11.23 -17.09 -6.14
CA ALA A 171 10.18 -16.09 -5.94
C ALA A 171 10.22 -15.50 -4.53
N LEU A 172 10.34 -16.33 -3.51
CA LEU A 172 10.48 -15.90 -2.11
C LEU A 172 11.71 -15.00 -1.91
N ARG A 173 12.86 -15.38 -2.47
CA ARG A 173 14.09 -14.56 -2.39
C ARG A 173 13.92 -13.20 -3.06
N ARG A 174 13.25 -13.13 -4.22
CA ARG A 174 12.92 -11.84 -4.86
C ARG A 174 11.97 -11.00 -4.02
N PHE A 175 10.96 -11.62 -3.43
CA PHE A 175 10.04 -10.95 -2.52
C PHE A 175 10.77 -10.36 -1.30
N VAL A 176 11.57 -11.16 -0.59
CA VAL A 176 12.36 -10.73 0.57
C VAL A 176 13.32 -9.61 0.19
N ALA A 177 14.00 -9.72 -0.96
CA ALA A 177 14.92 -8.70 -1.43
C ALA A 177 14.23 -7.36 -1.75
N ARG A 178 12.94 -7.37 -2.15
CA ARG A 178 12.19 -6.16 -2.52
C ARG A 178 11.38 -5.56 -1.37
N ARG A 179 10.79 -6.40 -0.51
CA ARG A 179 9.80 -6.00 0.51
C ARG A 179 10.29 -6.21 1.94
N GLY A 180 11.46 -6.83 2.12
CA GLY A 180 12.01 -7.21 3.41
C GLY A 180 11.53 -8.57 3.91
N THR A 181 12.19 -9.07 4.95
CA THR A 181 11.92 -10.38 5.55
C THR A 181 10.63 -10.33 6.39
N PRO A 182 9.64 -11.21 6.16
CA PRO A 182 8.47 -11.34 7.03
C PRO A 182 8.79 -12.18 8.28
N GLU A 183 8.05 -11.97 9.36
CA GLU A 183 8.16 -12.79 10.58
C GLU A 183 7.50 -14.17 10.40
N VAL A 184 6.32 -14.19 9.76
CA VAL A 184 5.53 -15.41 9.55
C VAL A 184 4.95 -15.46 8.14
N ILE A 185 5.07 -16.62 7.49
CA ILE A 185 4.42 -16.92 6.22
C ILE A 185 3.38 -18.02 6.42
N PHE A 186 2.13 -17.75 6.03
CA PHE A 186 1.03 -18.70 6.01
C PHE A 186 0.81 -19.24 4.61
N SER A 187 0.69 -20.55 4.46
CA SER A 187 0.40 -21.21 3.19
C SER A 187 -0.66 -22.29 3.34
N ASN A 188 -1.38 -22.60 2.25
CA ASN A 188 -2.19 -23.81 2.20
C ASN A 188 -1.28 -25.05 2.16
N ASN A 189 -1.75 -26.16 2.71
CA ASN A 189 -1.07 -27.46 2.63
C ASN A 189 -0.97 -27.94 1.18
N GLY A 190 0.03 -27.45 0.44
CA GLY A 190 0.69 -28.09 -0.70
C GLY A 190 -0.15 -28.50 -1.92
N THR A 191 -1.46 -28.26 -1.98
CA THR A 191 -2.28 -28.84 -3.06
C THR A 191 -2.06 -28.24 -4.45
N ASN A 192 -1.31 -27.14 -4.54
CA ASN A 192 -1.04 -26.44 -5.78
C ASN A 192 0.11 -27.05 -6.61
N PHE A 193 0.77 -28.10 -6.13
CA PHE A 193 1.92 -28.71 -6.80
C PHE A 193 1.51 -30.04 -7.44
N VAL A 194 1.57 -30.11 -8.78
CA VAL A 194 1.10 -31.25 -9.58
C VAL A 194 2.15 -32.37 -9.53
N GLY A 195 1.76 -33.50 -8.95
CA GLY A 195 2.47 -34.79 -8.96
C GLY A 195 1.57 -35.86 -8.34
N GLU A 196 1.63 -37.10 -8.86
CA GLU A 196 0.80 -38.26 -8.48
C GLU A 196 0.66 -38.45 -6.96
N ARG A 197 -0.51 -38.92 -6.52
CA ARG A 197 -0.98 -38.89 -5.12
C ARG A 197 0.02 -39.47 -4.10
N GLU A 198 0.77 -40.52 -4.45
CA GLU A 198 1.77 -41.14 -3.55
C GLU A 198 3.12 -40.38 -3.57
N LEU A 199 3.50 -39.84 -4.72
CA LEU A 199 4.66 -38.94 -4.85
C LEU A 199 4.40 -37.59 -4.16
N ARG A 200 3.13 -37.17 -4.09
CA ARG A 200 2.68 -35.91 -3.50
C ARG A 200 2.88 -35.84 -1.99
N GLU A 201 2.79 -36.95 -1.28
CA GLU A 201 2.99 -36.99 0.18
C GLU A 201 4.49 -36.99 0.53
N GLY A 202 5.30 -37.78 -0.17
CA GLY A 202 6.77 -37.78 -0.02
C GLY A 202 7.40 -36.47 -0.50
N ILE A 203 6.96 -35.95 -1.65
CA ILE A 203 7.38 -34.64 -2.16
C ILE A 203 6.85 -33.55 -1.26
N ALA A 204 5.59 -33.51 -0.83
CA ALA A 204 5.13 -32.45 0.08
C ALA A 204 5.94 -32.45 1.38
N THR A 205 6.30 -33.61 1.93
CA THR A 205 7.11 -33.70 3.15
C THR A 205 8.54 -33.18 2.92
N PHE A 206 9.23 -33.64 1.87
CA PHE A 206 10.59 -33.18 1.52
C PHE A 206 10.64 -31.73 1.02
N TYR A 207 9.61 -31.30 0.30
CA TYR A 207 9.37 -29.93 -0.18
C TYR A 207 9.14 -28.99 1.01
N ASN A 208 8.31 -29.41 1.97
CA ASN A 208 8.11 -28.70 3.22
C ASN A 208 9.40 -28.66 4.05
N GLU A 209 10.24 -29.70 4.03
CA GLU A 209 11.55 -29.66 4.69
C GLU A 209 12.53 -28.67 4.03
N LYS A 210 12.67 -28.71 2.69
CA LYS A 210 13.57 -27.78 1.97
C LYS A 210 13.12 -26.33 2.14
N ILE A 211 11.81 -26.08 2.06
CA ILE A 211 11.23 -24.76 2.32
C ILE A 211 11.41 -24.38 3.78
N SER A 212 11.10 -25.28 4.73
CA SER A 212 11.25 -25.03 6.16
C SER A 212 12.70 -24.69 6.52
N LYS A 213 13.68 -25.43 5.98
CA LYS A 213 15.11 -25.13 6.13
C LYS A 213 15.45 -23.75 5.58
N SER A 214 14.99 -23.41 4.36
CA SER A 214 15.25 -22.09 3.77
C SER A 214 14.58 -20.95 4.53
N LEU A 215 13.36 -21.16 5.05
CA LEU A 215 12.65 -20.19 5.86
C LEU A 215 13.35 -20.00 7.21
N HIS A 216 13.76 -21.09 7.85
CA HIS A 216 14.49 -21.05 9.11
C HIS A 216 15.84 -20.34 8.99
N GLN A 217 16.57 -20.54 7.88
CA GLN A 217 17.81 -19.79 7.58
C GLN A 217 17.59 -18.28 7.45
N GLN A 218 16.39 -17.86 7.07
CA GLN A 218 16.00 -16.45 6.96
C GLN A 218 15.24 -15.96 8.19
N GLU A 219 15.21 -16.75 9.27
CA GLU A 219 14.46 -16.46 10.51
C GLU A 219 12.95 -16.27 10.28
N ILE A 220 12.41 -16.86 9.22
CA ILE A 220 10.99 -16.80 8.86
C ILE A 220 10.28 -18.03 9.45
N ARG A 221 9.19 -17.81 10.19
CA ARG A 221 8.33 -18.89 10.65
C ARG A 221 7.33 -19.30 9.55
N GLY A 222 7.48 -20.51 9.01
CA GLY A 222 6.48 -21.10 8.11
C GLY A 222 5.32 -21.71 8.89
N VAL A 223 4.08 -21.35 8.55
CA VAL A 223 2.87 -21.95 9.09
C VAL A 223 2.03 -22.50 7.94
N PHE A 224 1.76 -23.79 7.98
CA PHE A 224 0.88 -24.44 7.02
C PHE A 224 -0.49 -24.68 7.63
N ASN A 225 -1.55 -24.42 6.86
CA ASN A 225 -2.91 -24.66 7.33
C ASN A 225 -3.13 -26.16 7.56
N PRO A 226 -3.65 -26.58 8.73
CA PRO A 226 -4.03 -27.97 8.95
C PRO A 226 -5.11 -28.42 7.96
N SER A 227 -5.19 -29.72 7.69
CA SER A 227 -6.22 -30.31 6.82
C SER A 227 -7.62 -29.90 7.30
N GLY A 228 -8.44 -29.33 6.40
CA GLY A 228 -9.79 -28.84 6.72
C GLY A 228 -9.88 -27.37 7.15
N ALA A 229 -8.76 -26.67 7.45
CA ALA A 229 -8.76 -25.24 7.79
C ALA A 229 -8.72 -24.32 6.55
N SER A 230 -9.55 -24.61 5.54
CA SER A 230 -9.62 -23.85 4.28
C SER A 230 -10.04 -22.38 4.48
N HIS A 231 -10.72 -22.08 5.59
CA HIS A 231 -11.11 -20.73 5.96
C HIS A 231 -9.91 -19.80 6.16
N MET A 232 -8.79 -20.29 6.71
CA MET A 232 -7.56 -19.49 6.87
C MET A 232 -7.02 -19.06 5.51
N GLY A 233 -7.15 -19.92 4.49
CA GLY A 233 -6.76 -19.61 3.12
C GLY A 233 -7.73 -18.73 2.31
N CYS A 234 -8.86 -18.34 2.89
CA CYS A 234 -9.81 -17.46 2.20
C CYS A 234 -9.23 -16.07 1.92
N ILE A 235 -8.28 -15.59 2.73
CA ILE A 235 -7.65 -14.28 2.56
C ILE A 235 -6.90 -14.21 1.24
N TRP A 236 -5.88 -15.06 1.07
CA TRP A 236 -5.08 -15.08 -0.14
C TRP A 236 -5.86 -15.64 -1.33
N GLY A 237 -6.77 -16.60 -1.14
CA GLY A 237 -7.64 -17.07 -2.22
C GLY A 237 -8.56 -15.98 -2.80
N ARG A 238 -9.09 -15.08 -1.96
CA ARG A 238 -9.83 -13.89 -2.44
C ARG A 238 -8.92 -12.90 -3.17
N MET A 239 -7.67 -12.77 -2.73
CA MET A 239 -6.70 -11.91 -3.41
C MET A 239 -6.29 -12.50 -4.76
N VAL A 240 -6.05 -13.80 -4.88
CA VAL A 240 -5.84 -14.49 -6.17
C VAL A 240 -7.00 -14.22 -7.13
N ARG A 241 -8.25 -14.30 -6.67
CA ARG A 241 -9.42 -13.99 -7.50
C ARG A 241 -9.40 -12.54 -7.99
N SER A 242 -9.00 -11.61 -7.13
CA SER A 242 -8.89 -10.19 -7.47
C SER A 242 -7.78 -9.93 -8.49
N VAL A 243 -6.62 -10.56 -8.30
CA VAL A 243 -5.48 -10.55 -9.24
C VAL A 243 -5.95 -11.05 -10.61
N LYS A 244 -6.56 -12.24 -10.68
CA LYS A 244 -7.04 -12.83 -11.93
C LYS A 244 -8.02 -11.92 -12.67
N ARG A 245 -8.96 -11.27 -11.97
CA ARG A 245 -9.91 -10.34 -12.60
C ARG A 245 -9.22 -9.15 -13.26
N VAL A 246 -8.29 -8.51 -12.56
CA VAL A 246 -7.55 -7.35 -13.10
C VAL A 246 -6.65 -7.81 -14.25
N LEU A 247 -5.89 -8.88 -14.03
CA LEU A 247 -4.97 -9.46 -15.02
C LEU A 247 -5.68 -9.81 -16.33
N TYR A 248 -6.79 -10.56 -16.28
CA TYR A 248 -7.53 -10.93 -17.48
C TYR A 248 -8.23 -9.73 -18.14
N SER A 249 -8.59 -8.70 -17.37
CA SER A 249 -9.10 -7.45 -17.93
C SER A 249 -8.04 -6.67 -18.70
N LEU A 250 -6.78 -6.71 -18.25
CA LEU A 250 -5.65 -6.04 -18.91
C LEU A 250 -5.18 -6.82 -20.14
N LEU A 251 -4.95 -8.14 -19.99
CA LEU A 251 -4.42 -8.99 -21.05
C LEU A 251 -5.45 -9.34 -22.14
N LYS A 252 -6.73 -9.48 -21.78
CA LYS A 252 -7.78 -9.97 -22.67
C LYS A 252 -7.33 -11.26 -23.38
N GLU A 253 -7.28 -11.26 -24.72
CA GLU A 253 -6.84 -12.39 -25.57
C GLU A 253 -5.38 -12.25 -26.05
N GLN A 254 -4.64 -11.25 -25.55
CA GLN A 254 -3.28 -11.02 -26.01
C GLN A 254 -2.30 -12.05 -25.43
N SER A 255 -1.54 -12.67 -26.31
CA SER A 255 -0.38 -13.48 -25.92
C SER A 255 0.80 -12.57 -25.55
N VAL A 256 1.36 -12.73 -24.36
CA VAL A 256 2.48 -11.93 -23.87
C VAL A 256 3.77 -12.76 -23.76
N CYS A 257 4.93 -12.11 -23.87
CA CYS A 257 6.22 -12.70 -23.50
C CYS A 257 6.49 -12.55 -21.99
N ASP A 258 7.58 -13.14 -21.49
CA ASP A 258 7.95 -13.06 -20.07
C ASP A 258 8.14 -11.61 -19.57
N GLU A 259 8.77 -10.74 -20.37
CA GLU A 259 8.99 -9.33 -20.01
C GLU A 259 7.69 -8.52 -19.93
N ALA A 260 6.80 -8.73 -20.90
CA ALA A 260 5.46 -8.12 -20.89
C ALA A 260 4.64 -8.65 -19.72
N LEU A 261 4.72 -9.94 -19.40
CA LEU A 261 4.04 -10.50 -18.23
C LEU A 261 4.55 -9.88 -16.93
N LEU A 262 5.86 -9.67 -16.78
CA LEU A 262 6.46 -9.01 -15.62
C LEU A 262 5.91 -7.58 -15.44
N THR A 263 5.80 -6.84 -16.54
CA THR A 263 5.25 -5.48 -16.55
C THR A 263 3.78 -5.48 -16.11
N VAL A 264 2.95 -6.32 -16.72
CA VAL A 264 1.52 -6.41 -16.39
C VAL A 264 1.30 -6.86 -14.94
N MET A 265 2.11 -7.78 -14.41
CA MET A 265 2.04 -8.16 -13.00
C MET A 265 2.30 -6.99 -12.07
N SER A 266 3.29 -6.15 -12.41
CA SER A 266 3.61 -4.93 -11.64
C SER A 266 2.45 -3.91 -11.69
N GLU A 267 1.78 -3.77 -12.83
CA GLU A 267 0.58 -2.92 -12.96
C GLU A 267 -0.58 -3.47 -12.14
N VAL A 268 -0.81 -4.79 -12.16
CA VAL A 268 -1.83 -5.45 -11.34
C VAL A 268 -1.57 -5.20 -9.86
N GLU A 269 -0.32 -5.33 -9.39
CA GLU A 269 0.06 -5.00 -8.02
C GLU A 269 -0.29 -3.56 -7.65
N ALA A 270 0.05 -2.59 -8.51
CA ALA A 270 -0.23 -1.18 -8.28
C ALA A 270 -1.74 -0.90 -8.21
N ILE A 271 -2.54 -1.52 -9.08
CA ILE A 271 -4.00 -1.40 -9.09
C ILE A 271 -4.63 -2.00 -7.83
N LEU A 272 -4.10 -3.12 -7.33
CA LEU A 272 -4.62 -3.76 -6.12
C LEU A 272 -4.21 -2.99 -4.86
N SER A 273 -3.00 -2.46 -4.83
CA SER A 273 -2.45 -1.76 -3.66
C SER A 273 -2.92 -0.31 -3.53
N SER A 274 -3.46 0.28 -4.60
CA SER A 274 -4.05 1.63 -4.57
C SER A 274 -5.47 1.68 -4.00
N ARG A 275 -6.03 0.54 -3.56
CA ARG A 275 -7.38 0.44 -3.02
C ARG A 275 -7.42 0.90 -1.55
N PRO A 276 -8.46 1.65 -1.13
CA PRO A 276 -8.65 1.96 0.28
C PRO A 276 -8.78 0.67 1.11
N ILE A 277 -8.10 0.61 2.26
CA ILE A 277 -8.09 -0.55 3.19
C ILE A 277 -9.51 -0.96 3.61
N THR A 278 -10.39 0.02 3.79
CA THR A 278 -11.79 -0.19 4.13
C THR A 278 -12.70 0.73 3.32
N THR A 279 -13.93 0.26 3.06
CA THR A 279 -14.99 1.10 2.50
C THR A 279 -15.39 2.16 3.54
N VAL A 280 -15.25 3.43 3.17
CA VAL A 280 -15.63 4.53 4.04
C VAL A 280 -17.10 4.87 3.80
N THR A 281 -17.91 4.65 4.83
CA THR A 281 -19.33 5.04 4.85
C THR A 281 -19.56 6.13 5.89
N MET A 282 -20.65 6.89 5.78
CA MET A 282 -20.98 7.91 6.79
C MET A 282 -21.13 7.32 8.20
N GLY A 283 -21.63 6.09 8.31
CA GLY A 283 -21.67 5.35 9.59
C GLY A 283 -20.28 5.03 10.14
N PHE A 284 -19.33 4.69 9.28
CA PHE A 284 -17.93 4.51 9.68
C PHE A 284 -17.29 5.82 10.13
N ILE A 285 -17.49 6.92 9.40
CA ILE A 285 -17.00 8.26 9.75
C ILE A 285 -17.53 8.70 11.11
N ARG A 286 -18.84 8.62 11.33
CA ARG A 286 -19.44 8.99 12.61
C ARG A 286 -18.84 8.18 13.76
N ARG A 287 -18.67 6.86 13.62
CA ARG A 287 -17.99 6.07 14.66
C ARG A 287 -16.53 6.45 14.83
N ALA A 288 -15.82 6.70 13.74
CA ALA A 288 -14.41 7.05 13.73
C ALA A 288 -14.09 8.38 14.44
N PHE A 289 -15.00 9.37 14.37
CA PHE A 289 -14.78 10.72 14.93
C PHE A 289 -15.60 11.02 16.19
N VAL A 290 -16.80 10.43 16.36
CA VAL A 290 -17.63 10.61 17.57
C VAL A 290 -17.14 9.73 18.73
N ALA A 291 -16.46 8.61 18.44
CA ALA A 291 -15.90 7.72 19.46
C ALA A 291 -14.37 7.77 19.47
N LYS A 292 -13.77 8.92 19.78
CA LYS A 292 -12.48 8.93 20.47
C LYS A 292 -12.74 8.92 21.98
N PRO A 293 -12.92 7.76 22.65
CA PRO A 293 -12.62 7.74 24.08
C PRO A 293 -11.13 8.11 24.24
N PRO A 294 -10.73 8.75 25.34
CA PRO A 294 -9.33 9.08 25.58
C PRO A 294 -8.53 7.77 25.51
N ILE A 295 -7.66 7.67 24.51
CA ILE A 295 -6.82 6.49 24.31
C ILE A 295 -5.80 6.49 25.45
N ALA A 296 -6.09 5.76 26.51
CA ALA A 296 -5.08 5.38 27.48
C ALA A 296 -4.03 4.51 26.75
N PRO A 297 -2.74 4.80 26.89
CA PRO A 297 -1.68 4.10 26.17
C PRO A 297 -1.38 2.74 26.83
N SER A 298 -2.34 1.81 26.86
CA SER A 298 -2.10 0.42 27.27
C SER A 298 -3.30 -0.49 27.01
N ALA A 299 -3.61 -0.84 25.77
CA ALA A 299 -4.43 -2.02 25.49
C ALA A 299 -4.04 -2.63 24.14
N LYS A 300 -3.04 -3.51 24.21
CA LYS A 300 -2.55 -4.34 23.10
C LYS A 300 -3.62 -5.36 22.68
N TRP A 301 -3.90 -5.43 21.37
CA TRP A 301 -4.12 -6.67 20.60
C TRP A 301 -4.97 -7.82 21.19
N GLN A 302 -6.17 -7.58 21.73
CA GLN A 302 -7.05 -8.69 22.16
C GLN A 302 -8.53 -8.65 21.72
N LEU A 303 -9.02 -7.63 21.00
CA LEU A 303 -10.46 -7.49 20.73
C LEU A 303 -10.91 -7.60 19.26
N ALA A 304 -10.03 -8.00 18.33
CA ALA A 304 -10.39 -8.15 16.91
C ALA A 304 -10.64 -9.60 16.44
N THR A 305 -10.56 -10.60 17.33
CA THR A 305 -10.73 -12.02 16.99
C THR A 305 -12.01 -12.67 17.52
N SER A 306 -12.87 -11.96 18.23
CA SER A 306 -14.05 -12.55 18.89
C SER A 306 -15.38 -12.44 18.14
N ASN A 307 -15.47 -11.73 17.00
CA ASN A 307 -16.74 -11.52 16.28
C ASN A 307 -16.73 -11.98 14.82
N LEU A 308 -15.98 -13.03 14.52
CA LEU A 308 -16.10 -13.79 13.27
C LEU A 308 -16.30 -15.27 13.62
N CYS A 309 -17.44 -15.56 14.24
CA CYS A 309 -18.11 -16.86 14.18
C CYS A 309 -19.26 -16.74 13.17
#